data_AF-A0A3D1SC15-F1
#
_entry.id   AF-A0A3D1SC15-F1
#
_cell.length_a   1.000
_cell.length_b   1.000
_cell.length_c   1.000
_cell.angle_alpha   90.00
_cell.angle_beta   90.00
_cell.angle_gamma   90.00
#
_symmetry.space_group_name_H-M   'P 1'
#
loop_
_entity.id
_entity.type
_entity.pdbx_description
1 polymer ?
#
loop_
_entity_poly.entity_id
_entity_poly.type
_entity_poly.pdbx_seq_one_letter_code
_entity_poly.pdbx_strand_id
1 'polypeptide(L)'
;LFGRKSTLHHVRYAGAWGRTDYAFIPSFISDKPSGTFHLPVARDLYASNKMHQALLKEVIATELRSKTYRYSCLNFMLLKEAIEHISKTDLDNFVKDNFYKKLGAETLTFRPLDHMPVDNIAPTENDPFFRKQQLRGYVHDEGAALFGGISGNAGLFSNANDLAKLSQMWLNGGEYGGERFLSEETV
;
A
#
# COMPACT_ATOMS: atom_id res chain seq x y z
N LEU A 1 -8.77 19.44 2.68
CA LEU A 1 -8.30 19.12 1.31
C LEU A 1 -9.48 19.07 0.33
N PHE A 2 -10.53 18.30 0.66
CA PHE A 2 -11.77 18.23 -0.10
C PHE A 2 -12.92 18.98 0.59
N GLY A 3 -13.92 19.41 -0.17
CA GLY A 3 -15.09 20.13 0.32
C GLY A 3 -16.21 20.22 -0.70
N ARG A 4 -17.25 21.02 -0.41
CA ARG A 4 -18.29 21.35 -1.39
C ARG A 4 -17.71 22.29 -2.46
N LYS A 5 -18.22 22.20 -3.69
CA LYS A 5 -17.84 23.08 -4.81
C LYS A 5 -17.90 24.54 -4.37
N SER A 6 -16.77 25.24 -4.45
CA SER A 6 -16.65 26.66 -4.10
C SER A 6 -15.44 27.28 -4.81
N THR A 7 -15.17 28.56 -4.57
CA THR A 7 -13.93 29.20 -5.01
C THR A 7 -12.69 28.54 -4.40
N LEU A 8 -12.79 28.09 -3.15
CA LEU A 8 -11.73 27.37 -2.46
C LEU A 8 -11.56 25.93 -3.00
N HIS A 9 -12.66 25.21 -3.19
CA HIS A 9 -12.67 23.83 -3.71
C HIS A 9 -13.21 23.83 -5.15
N HIS A 10 -12.35 24.22 -6.09
CA HIS A 10 -12.73 24.49 -7.48
C HIS A 10 -12.24 23.44 -8.49
N VAL A 11 -11.37 22.50 -8.08
CA VAL A 11 -10.89 21.41 -8.94
C VAL A 11 -11.66 20.14 -8.63
N ARG A 12 -12.11 19.43 -9.68
CA ARG A 12 -12.80 18.15 -9.55
C ARG A 12 -11.80 17.01 -9.76
N TYR A 13 -11.67 16.14 -8.76
CA TYR A 13 -10.76 14.99 -8.78
C TYR A 13 -11.42 13.81 -8.05
N ALA A 14 -11.35 12.60 -8.63
CA ALA A 14 -11.89 11.36 -8.06
C ALA A 14 -13.32 11.48 -7.47
N GLY A 15 -14.20 12.24 -8.15
CA GLY A 15 -15.58 12.47 -7.70
C GLY A 15 -15.77 13.52 -6.60
N ALA A 16 -14.70 14.09 -6.06
CA ALA A 16 -14.71 15.14 -5.04
C ALA A 16 -14.25 16.51 -5.58
N TRP A 17 -14.61 17.59 -4.87
CA TRP A 17 -14.07 18.92 -5.12
C TRP A 17 -12.93 19.21 -4.15
N GLY A 18 -11.77 19.57 -4.67
CA GLY A 18 -10.54 19.81 -3.94
C GLY A 18 -9.99 21.22 -4.14
N ARG A 19 -9.13 21.65 -3.21
CA ARG A 19 -8.31 22.87 -3.29
C ARG A 19 -6.89 22.53 -3.75
N THR A 20 -6.25 23.39 -4.54
CA THR A 20 -4.91 23.14 -5.12
C THR A 20 -3.78 23.87 -4.42
N ASP A 21 -4.10 24.82 -3.56
CA ASP A 21 -3.20 25.68 -2.79
C ASP A 21 -2.83 25.08 -1.42
N TYR A 22 -2.97 23.76 -1.26
CA TYR A 22 -2.54 23.08 -0.03
C TYR A 22 -1.01 22.97 0.00
N ALA A 23 -0.47 22.95 1.22
CA ALA A 23 0.93 22.61 1.47
C ALA A 23 0.98 21.41 2.39
N PHE A 24 2.03 20.60 2.26
CA PHE A 24 2.27 19.53 3.22
C PHE A 24 2.71 20.08 4.56
N ILE A 25 2.32 19.38 5.63
CA ILE A 25 2.82 19.67 6.97
C ILE A 25 4.32 19.31 6.99
N PRO A 26 5.24 20.26 7.26
CA PRO A 26 6.68 20.01 7.09
C PRO A 26 7.24 18.92 7.99
N SER A 27 6.58 18.58 9.10
CA SER A 27 6.98 17.48 9.97
C SER A 27 6.52 16.10 9.48
N PHE A 28 5.64 16.04 8.47
CA PHE A 28 5.03 14.81 7.97
C PHE A 28 5.59 14.39 6.62
N ILE A 29 5.82 15.34 5.71
CA ILE A 29 6.25 15.06 4.34
C ILE A 29 7.39 16.00 3.96
N SER A 30 8.37 15.45 3.23
CA SER A 30 9.52 16.15 2.67
C SER A 30 9.70 15.75 1.20
N ASP A 31 10.25 16.65 0.39
CA ASP A 31 10.68 16.37 -0.98
C ASP A 31 12.07 15.70 -1.04
N LYS A 32 12.79 15.68 0.09
CA LYS A 32 14.12 15.08 0.22
C LYS A 32 14.12 13.96 1.24
N PRO A 33 14.82 12.85 0.95
CA PRO A 33 14.96 11.76 1.90
C PRO A 33 15.90 12.15 3.05
N SER A 34 15.64 11.62 4.23
CA SER A 34 16.54 11.72 5.39
C SER A 34 16.23 10.60 6.40
N GLY A 35 17.00 10.50 7.48
CA GLY A 35 16.67 9.58 8.58
C GLY A 35 15.29 9.85 9.21
N THR A 36 14.75 11.07 9.06
CA THR A 36 13.38 11.40 9.50
C THR A 36 12.33 11.12 8.42
N PHE A 37 12.66 11.36 7.15
CA PHE A 37 11.77 11.19 6.00
C PHE A 37 12.28 10.06 5.12
N HIS A 38 11.97 8.82 5.51
CA HIS A 38 12.52 7.61 4.89
C HIS A 38 11.44 6.70 4.28
N LEU A 39 10.16 7.02 4.48
CA LEU A 39 9.04 6.26 3.92
C LEU A 39 8.69 6.81 2.51
N PRO A 40 8.96 6.08 1.42
CA PRO A 40 8.67 6.57 0.07
C PRO A 40 7.17 6.66 -0.18
N VAL A 41 6.71 7.84 -0.64
CA VAL A 41 5.31 8.09 -1.03
C VAL A 41 5.19 8.13 -2.55
N ALA A 42 6.12 8.83 -3.20
CA ALA A 42 6.29 8.91 -4.65
C ALA A 42 7.75 9.32 -4.94
N ARG A 43 8.11 9.51 -6.22
CA ARG A 43 9.41 10.08 -6.57
C ARG A 43 9.53 11.47 -5.96
N ASP A 44 10.66 11.72 -5.29
CA ASP A 44 10.98 12.95 -4.56
C ASP A 44 9.89 13.34 -3.53
N LEU A 45 9.26 12.35 -2.89
CA LEU A 45 8.26 12.57 -1.87
C LEU A 45 8.33 11.49 -0.78
N TYR A 46 8.60 11.91 0.45
CA TYR A 46 8.91 11.02 1.56
C TYR A 46 8.11 11.39 2.81
N ALA A 47 7.47 10.40 3.44
CA ALA A 47 6.78 10.52 4.71
C ALA A 47 7.72 10.26 5.90
N SER A 48 7.38 10.87 7.02
CA SER A 48 8.07 10.65 8.30
C SER A 48 7.33 9.65 9.18
N ASN A 49 8.02 9.16 10.21
CA ASN A 49 7.39 8.34 11.26
C ASN A 49 6.23 9.08 11.96
N LYS A 50 6.28 10.42 12.04
CA LYS A 50 5.18 11.21 12.61
C LYS A 50 3.92 11.14 11.75
N MET A 51 4.08 11.08 10.43
CA MET A 51 2.96 10.88 9.51
C MET A 51 2.34 9.50 9.70
N HIS A 52 3.17 8.46 9.72
CA HIS A 52 2.72 7.07 9.97
C HIS A 52 1.97 6.95 11.31
N GLN A 53 2.54 7.50 12.39
CA GLN A 53 1.90 7.50 13.72
C GLN A 53 0.57 8.26 13.75
N ALA A 54 0.51 9.42 13.09
CA ALA A 54 -0.72 10.21 13.02
C ALA A 54 -1.84 9.43 12.30
N LEU A 55 -1.53 8.85 11.14
CA LEU A 55 -2.48 8.02 10.40
C LEU A 55 -2.92 6.80 11.20
N LEU A 56 -1.99 6.04 11.78
CA LEU A 56 -2.32 4.86 12.56
C LEU A 56 -3.23 5.20 13.75
N LYS A 57 -2.97 6.33 14.42
CA LYS A 57 -3.84 6.82 15.50
C LYS A 57 -5.26 7.13 15.00
N GLU A 58 -5.41 7.73 13.83
CA GLU A 58 -6.73 7.99 13.22
C GLU A 58 -7.45 6.70 12.81
N VAL A 59 -6.73 5.73 12.23
CA VAL A 59 -7.25 4.41 11.88
C VAL A 59 -7.82 3.71 13.12
N ILE A 60 -7.06 3.69 14.23
CA ILE A 60 -7.47 3.07 15.50
C ILE A 60 -8.67 3.80 16.12
N ALA A 61 -8.69 5.13 16.04
CA ALA A 61 -9.75 5.95 16.62
C ALA A 61 -11.05 5.96 15.79
N THR A 62 -11.06 5.31 14.61
CA THR A 62 -12.24 5.32 13.75
C THR A 62 -13.40 4.56 14.38
N GLU A 63 -14.52 5.24 14.57
CA GLU A 63 -15.73 4.65 15.13
C GLU A 63 -16.30 3.54 14.24
N LEU A 64 -16.69 2.43 14.86
CA LEU A 64 -17.42 1.36 14.20
C LEU A 64 -18.86 1.80 13.94
N ARG A 65 -19.33 1.58 12.72
CA ARG A 65 -20.72 1.86 12.32
C ARG A 65 -21.62 0.65 12.56
N SER A 66 -22.88 0.73 12.12
CA SER A 66 -23.91 -0.32 12.25
C SER A 66 -23.40 -1.72 11.92
N LYS A 67 -24.03 -2.76 12.51
CA LYS A 67 -23.72 -4.19 12.31
C LYS A 67 -24.14 -4.73 10.93
N THR A 68 -23.87 -3.98 9.88
CA THR A 68 -24.10 -4.33 8.48
C THR A 68 -22.75 -4.51 7.81
N TYR A 69 -22.62 -5.51 6.93
CA TYR A 69 -21.39 -5.73 6.21
C TYR A 69 -21.01 -4.50 5.36
N ARG A 70 -19.76 -4.02 5.52
CA ARG A 70 -19.18 -2.97 4.71
C ARG A 70 -17.69 -3.20 4.57
N TYR A 71 -17.22 -3.22 3.33
CA TYR A 71 -15.78 -3.28 3.04
C TYR A 71 -15.03 -2.10 3.66
N SER A 72 -13.87 -2.36 4.25
CA SER A 72 -13.04 -1.34 4.90
C SER A 72 -11.55 -1.68 4.75
N CYS A 73 -10.78 -0.74 4.21
CA CYS A 73 -9.32 -0.83 4.13
C CYS A 73 -8.64 -0.79 5.51
N LEU A 74 -9.29 -0.15 6.49
CA LEU A 74 -8.71 0.13 7.80
C LEU A 74 -8.29 -1.16 8.54
N ASN A 75 -9.11 -2.20 8.45
CA ASN A 75 -8.80 -3.49 9.07
C ASN A 75 -7.54 -4.14 8.46
N PHE A 76 -7.37 -4.05 7.15
CA PHE A 76 -6.21 -4.59 6.47
C PHE A 76 -4.92 -3.80 6.79
N MET A 77 -5.02 -2.48 6.94
CA MET A 77 -3.90 -1.66 7.44
C MET A 77 -3.48 -2.10 8.86
N LEU A 78 -4.44 -2.35 9.75
CA LEU A 78 -4.14 -2.85 11.11
C LEU A 78 -3.59 -4.27 11.12
N LEU A 79 -4.05 -5.14 10.21
CA LEU A 79 -3.55 -6.51 10.10
C LEU A 79 -2.06 -6.54 9.72
N LYS A 80 -1.63 -5.64 8.83
CA LYS A 80 -0.20 -5.44 8.52
C LYS A 80 0.58 -5.12 9.79
N GLU A 81 0.13 -4.15 10.59
CA GLU A 81 0.82 -3.78 11.84
C GLU A 81 0.88 -4.96 12.83
N ALA A 82 -0.17 -5.77 12.91
CA ALA A 82 -0.18 -6.98 13.73
C ALA A 82 0.84 -8.04 13.25
N ILE A 83 0.90 -8.30 11.94
CA ILE A 83 1.86 -9.23 11.33
C ILE A 83 3.28 -8.78 11.65
N GLU A 84 3.61 -7.50 11.42
CA GLU A 84 4.97 -7.00 11.65
C GLU A 84 5.34 -7.00 13.14
N HIS A 85 4.37 -6.68 14.00
CA HIS A 85 4.57 -6.75 15.45
C HIS A 85 4.86 -8.17 15.93
N ILE A 86 4.17 -9.19 15.40
CA ILE A 86 4.33 -10.58 15.81
C ILE A 86 5.60 -11.18 15.20
N SER A 87 5.77 -11.03 13.88
CA SER A 87 6.85 -11.66 13.11
C SER A 87 8.20 -10.95 13.25
N LYS A 88 8.22 -9.71 13.74
CA LYS A 88 9.43 -8.86 13.85
C LYS A 88 10.13 -8.58 12.51
N THR A 89 9.42 -8.76 11.40
CA THR A 89 9.86 -8.41 10.05
C THR A 89 8.74 -7.61 9.37
N ASP A 90 9.07 -6.78 8.37
CA ASP A 90 8.04 -6.07 7.62
C ASP A 90 7.19 -7.03 6.77
N LEU A 91 5.99 -6.58 6.38
CA LEU A 91 5.04 -7.41 5.66
C LEU A 91 5.60 -7.94 4.33
N ASP A 92 6.40 -7.14 3.61
CA ASP A 92 6.95 -7.51 2.32
C ASP A 92 7.94 -8.68 2.46
N ASN A 93 8.87 -8.57 3.41
CA ASN A 93 9.78 -9.67 3.74
C ASN A 93 9.03 -10.89 4.27
N PHE A 94 8.02 -10.70 5.14
CA PHE A 94 7.21 -11.79 5.66
C PHE A 94 6.57 -12.63 4.55
N VAL A 95 5.87 -12.00 3.59
CA VAL A 95 5.18 -12.75 2.53
C VAL A 95 6.14 -13.35 1.52
N LYS A 96 7.28 -12.70 1.27
CA LYS A 96 8.34 -13.25 0.40
C LYS A 96 8.93 -14.52 0.95
N ASP A 97 9.30 -14.52 2.23
CA ASP A 97 9.98 -15.64 2.87
C ASP A 97 9.05 -16.83 3.12
N ASN A 98 7.78 -16.57 3.42
CA ASN A 98 6.83 -17.63 3.74
C ASN A 98 6.10 -18.18 2.51
N PHE A 99 5.91 -17.38 1.46
CA PHE A 99 5.10 -17.74 0.30
C PHE A 99 5.85 -17.54 -1.03
N TYR A 100 6.20 -16.31 -1.38
CA TYR A 100 6.50 -15.97 -2.78
C TYR A 100 7.76 -16.65 -3.31
N LYS A 101 8.83 -16.75 -2.50
CA LYS A 101 10.08 -17.42 -2.90
C LYS A 101 9.84 -18.90 -3.22
N LYS A 102 9.12 -19.62 -2.35
CA LYS A 102 8.83 -21.05 -2.54
C LYS A 102 7.85 -21.31 -3.68
N LEU A 103 6.95 -20.36 -3.97
CA LEU A 103 6.10 -20.40 -5.17
C LEU A 103 6.88 -20.11 -6.46
N GLY A 104 8.11 -19.59 -6.36
CA GLY A 104 8.85 -19.06 -7.52
C GLY A 104 8.19 -17.82 -8.11
N ALA A 105 7.50 -17.03 -7.30
CA ALA A 105 6.77 -15.83 -7.70
C ALA A 105 7.62 -14.57 -7.50
N GLU A 106 8.53 -14.30 -8.43
CA GLU A 106 9.59 -13.28 -8.29
C GLU A 106 9.08 -11.84 -8.45
N THR A 107 7.94 -11.64 -9.11
CA THR A 107 7.35 -10.32 -9.33
C THR A 107 6.31 -9.92 -8.29
N LEU A 108 5.84 -10.86 -7.45
CA LEU A 108 4.98 -10.54 -6.29
C LEU A 108 5.81 -9.79 -5.24
N THR A 109 5.61 -8.49 -5.14
CA THR A 109 6.39 -7.64 -4.23
C THR A 109 5.67 -6.36 -3.87
N PHE A 110 5.93 -5.83 -2.68
CA PHE A 110 5.76 -4.40 -2.41
C PHE A 110 6.98 -3.64 -2.93
N ARG A 111 6.87 -2.31 -3.04
CA ARG A 111 7.98 -1.42 -3.48
C ARG A 111 8.80 -2.00 -4.65
N PRO A 112 8.18 -2.25 -5.81
CA PRO A 112 8.83 -2.97 -6.91
C PRO A 112 10.13 -2.31 -7.40
N LEU A 113 10.29 -1.00 -7.25
CA LEU A 113 11.52 -0.29 -7.61
C LEU A 113 12.76 -0.73 -6.81
N ASP A 114 12.57 -1.37 -5.65
CA ASP A 114 13.65 -1.94 -4.84
C ASP A 114 14.15 -3.28 -5.40
N HIS A 115 13.42 -3.88 -6.35
CA HIS A 115 13.63 -5.25 -6.81
C HIS A 115 13.71 -5.43 -8.33
N MET A 116 13.15 -4.50 -9.11
CA MET A 116 13.14 -4.59 -10.57
C MET A 116 13.29 -3.22 -11.24
N PRO A 117 13.83 -3.16 -12.47
CA PRO A 117 13.95 -1.91 -13.20
C PRO A 117 12.56 -1.35 -13.53
N VAL A 118 12.46 -0.02 -13.58
CA VAL A 118 11.21 0.70 -13.85
C VAL A 118 10.55 0.28 -15.16
N ASP A 119 11.33 -0.16 -16.15
CA ASP A 119 10.84 -0.61 -17.46
C ASP A 119 9.97 -1.88 -17.38
N ASN A 120 10.15 -2.69 -16.33
CA ASN A 120 9.32 -3.87 -16.08
C ASN A 120 8.02 -3.54 -15.33
N ILE A 121 7.81 -2.28 -14.96
CA ILE A 121 6.67 -1.84 -14.15
C ILE A 121 5.73 -1.00 -15.02
N ALA A 122 4.45 -1.34 -15.08
CA ALA A 122 3.46 -0.50 -15.75
C ALA A 122 3.14 0.76 -14.91
N PRO A 123 2.87 1.93 -15.52
CA PRO A 123 2.30 3.07 -14.81
C PRO A 123 0.95 2.72 -14.19
N THR A 124 0.68 3.20 -12.97
CA THR A 124 -0.52 2.83 -12.19
C THR A 124 -1.58 3.91 -12.17
N GLU A 125 -1.19 5.18 -12.07
CA GLU A 125 -2.11 6.32 -11.98
C GLU A 125 -1.41 7.62 -12.40
N ASN A 126 -2.12 8.52 -13.08
CA ASN A 126 -1.69 9.91 -13.18
C ASN A 126 -2.35 10.69 -12.03
N ASP A 127 -1.58 11.06 -11.01
CA ASP A 127 -2.09 11.81 -9.84
C ASP A 127 -1.74 13.29 -9.99
N PRO A 128 -2.62 14.13 -10.57
CA PRO A 128 -2.40 15.56 -10.72
C PRO A 128 -2.63 16.33 -9.42
N PHE A 129 -3.15 15.69 -8.37
CA PHE A 129 -3.68 16.38 -7.20
C PHE A 129 -2.77 16.26 -6.00
N PHE A 130 -2.49 15.05 -5.50
CA PHE A 130 -1.69 14.83 -4.29
C PHE A 130 -0.19 14.74 -4.61
N ARG A 131 0.22 13.78 -5.45
CA ARG A 131 1.62 13.51 -5.80
C ARG A 131 2.11 14.33 -7.00
N LYS A 132 1.19 14.93 -7.76
CA LYS A 132 1.42 15.83 -8.92
C LYS A 132 2.34 15.22 -9.99
N GLN A 133 2.18 13.93 -10.24
CA GLN A 133 3.02 13.16 -11.17
C GLN A 133 2.33 11.87 -11.65
N GLN A 134 2.82 11.33 -12.77
CA GLN A 134 2.52 9.96 -13.17
C GLN A 134 3.21 8.97 -12.22
N LEU A 135 2.42 8.14 -11.57
CA LEU A 135 2.91 7.07 -10.70
C LEU A 135 3.31 5.85 -11.54
N ARG A 136 4.52 5.36 -11.26
CA ARG A 136 5.09 4.14 -11.82
C ARG A 136 6.03 3.55 -10.76
N GLY A 137 5.71 2.35 -10.27
CA GLY A 137 6.47 1.71 -9.19
C GLY A 137 6.17 2.20 -7.77
N TYR A 138 5.17 3.09 -7.62
CA TYR A 138 4.62 3.52 -6.33
C TYR A 138 3.15 3.11 -6.25
N VAL A 139 2.69 2.73 -5.06
CA VAL A 139 1.29 2.40 -4.83
C VAL A 139 0.39 3.60 -5.12
N HIS A 140 -0.72 3.36 -5.81
CA HIS A 140 -1.68 4.40 -6.17
C HIS A 140 -2.55 4.83 -4.97
N ASP A 141 -2.95 3.88 -4.11
CA ASP A 141 -3.68 4.17 -2.86
C ASP A 141 -2.92 5.19 -2.00
N GLU A 142 -3.54 6.36 -1.72
CA GLU A 142 -2.92 7.45 -0.96
C GLU A 142 -2.50 6.99 0.44
N GLY A 143 -3.34 6.19 1.09
CA GLY A 143 -3.11 5.70 2.45
C GLY A 143 -1.88 4.82 2.50
N ALA A 144 -1.85 3.77 1.68
CA ALA A 144 -0.70 2.88 1.58
C ALA A 144 0.59 3.62 1.21
N ALA A 145 0.52 4.63 0.33
CA ALA A 145 1.68 5.45 -0.01
C ALA A 145 2.23 6.19 1.21
N LEU A 146 1.35 6.75 2.05
CA LEU A 146 1.74 7.44 3.29
C LEU A 146 2.25 6.50 4.39
N PHE A 147 1.93 5.20 4.32
CA PHE A 147 2.57 4.13 5.10
C PHE A 147 3.92 3.66 4.50
N GLY A 148 4.42 4.36 3.48
CA GLY A 148 5.67 4.03 2.81
C GLY A 148 5.53 2.93 1.75
N GLY A 149 4.33 2.66 1.24
CA GLY A 149 4.10 1.72 0.14
C GLY A 149 3.99 0.24 0.54
N ILE A 150 4.17 -0.10 1.83
CA ILE A 150 3.91 -1.44 2.37
C ILE A 150 2.69 -1.34 3.28
N SER A 151 1.55 -1.86 2.83
CA SER A 151 0.30 -1.84 3.57
C SER A 151 -0.54 -3.08 3.28
N GLY A 152 -1.36 -3.50 4.23
CA GLY A 152 -2.22 -4.68 4.05
C GLY A 152 -3.40 -4.45 3.11
N ASN A 153 -3.82 -3.19 2.90
CA ASN A 153 -4.95 -2.88 2.01
C ASN A 153 -4.57 -2.74 0.53
N ALA A 154 -3.33 -2.37 0.23
CA ALA A 154 -2.85 -2.05 -1.12
C ALA A 154 -1.31 -2.01 -1.15
N GLY A 155 -0.74 -2.00 -2.36
CA GLY A 155 0.70 -1.79 -2.58
C GLY A 155 1.45 -2.98 -3.17
N LEU A 156 0.76 -4.10 -3.38
CA LEU A 156 1.33 -5.27 -4.03
C LEU A 156 1.36 -5.07 -5.56
N PHE A 157 2.51 -5.38 -6.15
CA PHE A 157 2.74 -5.44 -7.59
C PHE A 157 2.99 -6.90 -7.99
N SER A 158 2.61 -7.25 -9.23
CA SER A 158 2.88 -8.57 -9.81
C SER A 158 2.60 -8.58 -11.31
N ASN A 159 2.94 -9.70 -11.96
CA ASN A 159 2.43 -10.06 -13.27
C ASN A 159 1.35 -11.17 -13.16
N ALA A 160 0.71 -11.47 -14.29
CA ALA A 160 -0.35 -12.48 -14.33
C ALA A 160 0.14 -13.90 -13.98
N ASN A 161 1.37 -14.24 -14.36
CA ASN A 161 1.94 -15.57 -14.14
C ASN A 161 2.17 -15.84 -12.64
N ASP A 162 2.71 -14.88 -11.91
CA ASP A 162 2.98 -15.04 -10.48
C ASP A 162 1.69 -14.99 -9.65
N LEU A 163 0.72 -14.18 -10.06
CA LEU A 163 -0.62 -14.22 -9.48
C LEU A 163 -1.31 -15.57 -9.72
N ALA A 164 -1.11 -16.18 -10.89
CA ALA A 164 -1.64 -17.52 -11.19
C ALA A 164 -1.01 -18.59 -10.29
N LYS A 165 0.29 -18.52 -9.97
CA LYS A 165 0.94 -19.43 -9.02
C LYS A 165 0.31 -19.35 -7.62
N LEU A 166 0.10 -18.13 -7.12
CA LEU A 166 -0.56 -17.91 -5.82
C LEU A 166 -1.99 -18.45 -5.82
N SER A 167 -2.74 -18.18 -6.89
CA SER A 167 -4.12 -18.64 -7.04
C SER A 167 -4.19 -20.16 -7.17
N GLN A 168 -3.24 -20.78 -7.88
CA GLN A 168 -3.18 -22.23 -8.04
C GLN A 168 -2.84 -22.93 -6.71
N MET A 169 -2.01 -22.33 -5.86
CA MET A 169 -1.74 -22.84 -4.51
C MET A 169 -3.04 -22.95 -3.69
N TRP A 170 -3.92 -21.95 -3.76
CA TRP A 170 -5.24 -22.01 -3.13
C TRP A 170 -6.14 -23.08 -3.76
N LEU A 171 -6.22 -23.14 -5.10
CA LEU A 171 -7.03 -24.14 -5.80
C LEU A 171 -6.60 -25.59 -5.52
N ASN A 172 -5.33 -25.78 -5.17
CA ASN A 172 -4.75 -27.07 -4.79
C ASN A 172 -4.86 -27.37 -3.28
N GLY A 173 -5.75 -26.71 -2.53
CA GLY A 173 -5.92 -26.97 -1.11
C GLY A 173 -4.69 -26.61 -0.26
N GLY A 174 -3.93 -25.59 -0.68
CA GLY A 174 -2.79 -25.06 0.04
C GLY A 174 -1.43 -25.61 -0.42
N GLU A 175 -1.38 -26.38 -1.51
CA GLU A 175 -0.14 -26.97 -2.04
C GLU A 175 0.24 -26.44 -3.42
N TYR A 176 1.54 -26.32 -3.69
CA TYR A 176 2.03 -26.00 -5.02
C TYR A 176 3.42 -26.61 -5.24
N GLY A 177 3.63 -27.28 -6.37
CA GLY A 177 4.93 -27.86 -6.70
C GLY A 177 5.44 -28.93 -5.71
N GLY A 178 4.54 -29.61 -4.99
CA GLY A 178 4.89 -30.60 -3.96
C GLY A 178 5.17 -30.01 -2.58
N GLU A 179 5.07 -28.70 -2.41
CA GLU A 179 5.23 -27.99 -1.14
C GLU A 179 3.88 -27.57 -0.58
N ARG A 180 3.70 -27.73 0.75
CA ARG A 180 2.50 -27.27 1.46
C ARG A 180 2.73 -25.93 2.13
N PHE A 181 1.87 -24.97 1.81
CA PHE A 181 1.88 -23.60 2.33
C PHE A 181 0.80 -23.39 3.39
N LEU A 182 -0.37 -23.95 3.16
CA LEU A 182 -1.54 -23.87 4.04
C LEU A 182 -2.12 -25.28 4.23
N SER A 183 -2.73 -25.55 5.39
CA SER A 183 -3.54 -26.76 5.52
C SER A 183 -4.80 -26.63 4.66
N GLU A 184 -5.35 -27.76 4.23
CA GLU A 184 -6.61 -27.76 3.47
C GLU A 184 -7.76 -27.15 4.27
N GLU A 185 -7.79 -27.33 5.60
CA GLU A 185 -8.77 -26.69 6.49
C GLU A 185 -8.63 -25.16 6.56
N THR A 186 -7.43 -24.62 6.30
CA THR A 186 -7.20 -23.17 6.28
C THR A 186 -7.63 -22.51 4.96
N VAL A 187 -7.75 -23.29 3.88
CA VAL A 187 -8.04 -22.84 2.51
C VAL A 187 -9.54 -22.83 2.24
#